data_AF-A0A1Y5S4P8-F1
#
_entry.id   AF-A0A1Y5S4P8-F1
#
_cell.length_a   1.000
_cell.length_b   1.000
_cell.length_c   1.000
_cell.angle_alpha   90.00
_cell.angle_beta   90.00
_cell.angle_gamma   90.00
#
_symmetry.space_group_name_H-M   'P 1'
#
loop_
_entity.id
_entity.type
_entity.pdbx_description
1 polymer ?
#
loop_
_entity_poly.entity_id
_entity_poly.type
_entity_poly.pdbx_seq_one_letter_code
_entity_poly.pdbx_strand_id
1 'polypeptide(L)'
;MHGFLVLGFCALLFFPVLSKLDEPEPSPDIYDEYYDDPIKVGIILAMVWTLVRMLFGLWVAYPLAWPDPTFDAPWASFGRLRPAHTPGVIFGFGGTALIATSFHVMQHTGRARLAGQFRS
;
A
#
# COMPACT_ATOMS: atom_id res chain seq x y z
N MET A 1 -24.12 -7.08 12.93
CA MET A 1 -22.75 -7.16 13.49
C MET A 1 -21.74 -6.37 12.65
N HIS A 2 -21.46 -6.73 11.39
CA HIS A 2 -20.48 -6.02 10.54
C HIS A 2 -20.75 -4.52 10.36
N GLY A 3 -22.01 -4.09 10.19
CA GLY A 3 -22.34 -2.66 10.05
C GLY A 3 -21.99 -1.82 11.29
N PHE A 4 -22.19 -2.36 12.49
CA PHE A 4 -21.82 -1.67 13.74
C PHE A 4 -20.30 -1.56 13.91
N LEU A 5 -19.53 -2.55 13.44
CA LEU A 5 -18.07 -2.47 13.43
C LEU A 5 -17.57 -1.39 12.48
N VAL A 6 -18.15 -1.30 11.28
CA VAL A 6 -17.82 -0.25 10.31
C VAL A 6 -18.16 1.12 10.86
N LEU A 7 -19.37 1.29 11.42
CA LEU A 7 -19.79 2.55 12.01
C LEU A 7 -18.90 2.96 13.20
N GLY A 8 -18.54 2.01 14.07
CA GLY A 8 -17.62 2.25 15.18
C GLY A 8 -16.24 2.67 14.70
N PHE A 9 -15.68 1.98 13.70
CA PHE A 9 -14.38 2.32 13.12
C PHE A 9 -14.41 3.70 12.44
N CYS A 10 -15.47 3.99 11.67
CA CYS A 10 -15.66 5.30 11.06
C CYS A 10 -15.74 6.40 12.12
N ALA A 11 -16.52 6.22 13.19
CA ALA A 11 -16.63 7.20 14.26
C ALA A 11 -15.29 7.42 14.98
N LEU A 12 -14.51 6.36 15.21
CA LEU A 12 -13.19 6.44 15.82
C LEU A 12 -12.18 7.21 14.96
N LEU A 13 -12.24 7.09 13.63
CA LEU A 13 -11.36 7.83 12.72
C LEU A 13 -11.87 9.24 12.39
N PHE A 14 -13.17 9.48 12.50
CA PHE A 14 -13.80 10.74 12.13
C PHE A 14 -13.27 11.91 12.97
N PHE A 15 -13.23 11.77 14.29
CA PHE A 15 -12.78 12.84 15.18
C PHE A 15 -11.28 13.17 15.03
N PRO A 16 -10.35 12.18 14.98
CA PRO A 16 -8.95 12.46 14.69
C PRO A 16 -8.74 13.15 13.34
N VAL A 17 -9.43 12.72 12.29
CA VAL A 17 -9.28 13.32 10.95
C VAL A 17 -9.77 14.76 10.95
N LEU A 18 -10.91 15.06 11.57
CA LEU A 18 -11.39 16.44 11.69
C LEU A 18 -10.42 17.32 12.47
N SER A 19 -9.82 16.81 13.56
CA SER A 19 -8.87 17.58 14.35
C SER A 19 -7.59 17.97 13.59
N LYS A 20 -7.30 17.31 12.46
CA LYS A 20 -6.17 17.63 11.58
C LYS A 20 -6.49 18.75 10.58
N LEU A 21 -7.76 19.10 10.38
CA LEU A 21 -8.14 20.16 9.44
C LEU A 21 -7.89 21.57 10.00
N ASP A 22 -7.85 21.71 11.32
CA ASP A 22 -7.63 22.98 12.01
C ASP A 22 -6.14 23.25 12.28
N GLU A 23 -5.23 22.42 11.77
CA GLU A 23 -3.79 22.66 11.92
C GLU A 23 -3.38 23.92 11.13
N PRO A 24 -2.57 24.82 11.72
CA PRO A 24 -2.16 26.05 11.06
C PRO A 24 -1.35 25.77 9.80
N GLU A 25 -1.46 26.66 8.82
CA GLU A 25 -0.73 26.52 7.56
C GLU A 25 0.79 26.41 7.84
N PRO A 26 1.50 25.47 7.18
CA PRO A 26 2.91 25.27 7.44
C PRO A 26 3.72 26.54 7.18
N SER A 27 4.78 26.75 7.95
CA SER A 27 5.71 27.85 7.72
C SER A 27 6.37 27.74 6.34
N PRO A 28 6.65 28.85 5.63
CA PRO A 28 7.17 28.80 4.26
C PRO A 28 8.51 28.08 4.08
N ASP A 29 9.27 27.85 5.15
CA ASP A 29 10.53 27.10 5.12
C ASP A 29 10.33 25.62 4.73
N ILE A 30 9.11 25.07 4.84
CA ILE A 30 8.87 23.68 4.42
C ILE A 30 9.17 23.44 2.94
N TYR A 31 9.12 24.48 2.11
CA TYR A 31 9.33 24.36 0.66
C TYR A 31 10.81 24.21 0.28
N ASP A 32 11.72 24.43 1.23
CA ASP A 32 13.17 24.23 1.03
C ASP A 32 13.56 22.74 1.08
N GLU A 33 12.65 21.87 1.56
CA GLU A 33 12.87 20.44 1.72
C GLU A 33 11.86 19.60 0.93
N TYR A 34 12.26 18.39 0.52
CA TYR A 34 11.37 17.44 -0.12
C TYR A 34 10.50 16.68 0.89
N TYR A 35 9.26 16.36 0.50
CA TYR A 35 8.32 15.62 1.33
C TYR A 35 8.46 14.11 1.10
N ASP A 36 9.42 13.50 1.78
CA ASP A 36 9.81 12.11 1.50
C ASP A 36 9.00 11.04 2.25
N ASP A 37 8.19 11.39 3.24
CA ASP A 37 7.46 10.37 4.03
C ASP A 37 6.50 9.51 3.21
N PRO A 38 5.66 10.07 2.31
CA PRO A 38 4.81 9.25 1.45
C PRO A 38 5.62 8.29 0.57
N ILE A 39 6.83 8.70 0.14
CA ILE A 39 7.74 7.88 -0.66
C ILE A 39 8.27 6.72 0.19
N LYS A 40 8.76 6.99 1.41
CA LYS A 40 9.27 5.97 2.34
C LYS A 40 8.19 4.94 2.67
N VAL A 41 6.96 5.39 2.98
CA VAL A 41 5.81 4.51 3.23
C VAL A 41 5.49 3.69 1.98
N GLY A 42 5.45 4.32 0.80
CA GLY A 42 5.22 3.62 -0.46
C GLY A 42 6.25 2.53 -0.75
N ILE A 43 7.54 2.78 -0.48
CA ILE A 43 8.62 1.79 -0.63
C ILE A 43 8.42 0.62 0.33
N ILE A 44 8.13 0.88 1.62
CA ILE A 44 7.88 -0.17 2.60
C ILE A 44 6.69 -1.04 2.17
N LEU A 45 5.59 -0.41 1.74
CA LEU A 45 4.41 -1.13 1.25
C LEU A 45 4.73 -1.95 0.00
N ALA A 46 5.52 -1.41 -0.94
CA ALA A 46 5.97 -2.14 -2.12
C ALA A 46 6.76 -3.39 -1.75
N MET A 47 7.71 -3.27 -0.81
CA MET A 47 8.50 -4.41 -0.32
C MET A 47 7.64 -5.47 0.36
N VAL A 48 6.72 -5.05 1.23
CA VAL A 48 5.78 -5.96 1.92
C VAL A 48 4.91 -6.70 0.90
N TRP A 49 4.32 -5.99 -0.05
CA TRP A 49 3.53 -6.60 -1.11
C TRP A 49 4.34 -7.56 -1.96
N THR A 50 5.58 -7.19 -2.31
CA THR A 50 6.48 -8.06 -3.09
C THR A 50 6.72 -9.38 -2.37
N LEU A 51 7.10 -9.31 -1.09
CA LEU A 51 7.35 -10.50 -0.27
C LEU A 51 6.11 -11.39 -0.20
N VAL A 52 4.97 -10.83 0.23
CA VAL A 52 3.72 -11.57 0.38
C VAL A 52 3.30 -12.19 -0.95
N ARG A 53 3.31 -11.42 -2.04
CA ARG A 53 2.78 -11.91 -3.32
C ARG A 53 3.71 -12.90 -3.99
N MET A 54 5.02 -12.76 -3.85
CA MET A 54 5.96 -13.74 -4.40
C MET A 54 5.90 -15.07 -3.63
N LEU A 55 5.67 -15.05 -2.31
CA LEU A 55 5.35 -16.25 -1.53
C LEU A 55 4.05 -16.92 -2.00
N PHE A 56 3.00 -16.14 -2.29
CA PHE A 56 1.78 -16.68 -2.92
C PHE A 56 2.07 -17.28 -4.30
N GLY A 57 2.97 -16.69 -5.09
CA GLY A 57 3.38 -17.23 -6.38
C GLY A 57 4.04 -18.60 -6.23
N LEU A 58 4.96 -18.74 -5.26
CA LEU A 58 5.58 -20.02 -4.92
C LEU A 58 4.54 -21.06 -4.48
N TRP A 59 3.60 -20.66 -3.62
CA TRP A 59 2.52 -21.54 -3.17
C TRP A 59 1.64 -21.99 -4.35
N VAL A 60 1.25 -21.08 -5.23
CA VAL A 60 0.47 -21.40 -6.43
C VAL A 60 1.23 -22.36 -7.36
N ALA A 61 2.55 -22.24 -7.45
CA ALA A 61 3.37 -23.14 -8.27
C ALA A 61 3.54 -24.54 -7.66
N TYR A 62 3.43 -24.69 -6.34
CA TYR A 62 3.71 -25.96 -5.66
C TYR A 62 2.82 -27.13 -6.13
N PRO A 63 1.48 -27.02 -6.21
CA PRO A 63 0.62 -28.08 -6.74
C PRO A 63 0.86 -28.42 -8.22
N LEU A 64 1.46 -27.53 -9.00
CA LEU A 64 1.81 -27.81 -10.41
C LEU A 64 3.05 -28.70 -10.52
N ALA A 65 3.96 -28.63 -9.54
CA ALA A 65 5.17 -29.44 -9.48
C ALA A 65 4.92 -30.79 -8.76
N TRP A 66 4.13 -30.77 -7.69
CA TRP A 66 3.74 -31.96 -6.93
C TRP A 66 2.23 -31.94 -6.67
N PRO A 67 1.43 -32.70 -7.44
CA PRO A 67 -0.03 -32.69 -7.31
C PRO A 67 -0.57 -33.45 -6.09
N ASP A 68 0.17 -34.45 -5.58
CA ASP A 68 -0.28 -35.30 -4.46
C ASP A 68 -0.49 -34.56 -3.12
N PRO A 69 0.36 -33.61 -2.68
CA PRO A 69 0.16 -32.86 -1.44
C PRO A 69 -0.69 -31.58 -1.62
N THR A 70 -1.90 -31.70 -2.18
CA THR A 70 -2.81 -30.56 -2.27
C THR A 70 -3.59 -30.40 -0.96
N PHE A 71 -3.56 -29.22 -0.34
CA PHE A 71 -4.43 -28.91 0.82
C PHE A 71 -5.89 -29.06 0.40
N ASP A 72 -6.68 -29.84 1.16
CA ASP A 72 -8.09 -30.09 0.90
C ASP A 72 -8.97 -28.89 1.34
N ALA A 73 -8.61 -27.70 0.85
CA ALA A 73 -9.20 -26.42 1.19
C ALA A 73 -9.60 -25.68 -0.10
N PRO A 74 -10.90 -25.41 -0.34
CA PRO A 74 -11.36 -24.85 -1.60
C PRO A 74 -10.71 -23.50 -1.98
N TRP A 75 -10.42 -22.66 -0.98
CA TRP A 75 -9.78 -21.35 -1.17
C TRP A 75 -8.31 -21.43 -1.57
N ALA A 76 -7.63 -22.56 -1.31
CA ALA A 76 -6.23 -22.78 -1.62
C ALA A 76 -6.00 -23.44 -3.00
N SER A 77 -7.07 -23.65 -3.78
CA SER A 77 -6.96 -24.21 -5.13
C SER A 77 -6.25 -23.24 -6.10
N PHE A 78 -5.45 -23.79 -7.02
CA PHE A 78 -4.75 -23.02 -8.06
C PHE A 78 -5.67 -22.03 -8.79
N GLY A 79 -6.87 -22.51 -9.17
CA GLY A 79 -7.87 -21.71 -9.89
C GLY A 79 -8.38 -20.49 -9.13
N ARG A 80 -8.33 -20.49 -7.79
CA ARG A 80 -8.74 -19.35 -6.95
C ARG A 80 -7.57 -18.47 -6.51
N LEU A 81 -6.41 -19.06 -6.25
CA LEU A 81 -5.24 -18.31 -5.82
C LEU A 81 -4.62 -17.48 -6.94
N ARG A 82 -4.61 -17.96 -8.20
CA ARG A 82 -4.05 -17.21 -9.33
C ARG A 82 -4.74 -15.85 -9.56
N PRO A 83 -6.09 -15.77 -9.62
CA PRO A 83 -6.79 -14.49 -9.71
C PRO A 83 -6.52 -13.54 -8.54
N ALA A 84 -6.11 -14.05 -7.37
CA ALA A 84 -5.70 -13.21 -6.24
C ALA A 84 -4.22 -12.80 -6.30
N HIS A 85 -3.34 -13.65 -6.83
CA HIS A 85 -1.90 -13.40 -6.94
C HIS A 85 -1.58 -12.28 -7.92
N THR A 86 -2.02 -12.39 -9.18
CA THR A 86 -1.61 -11.46 -10.25
C THR A 86 -2.04 -10.02 -9.98
N PRO A 87 -3.32 -9.72 -9.67
CA PRO A 87 -3.71 -8.36 -9.31
C PRO A 87 -3.02 -7.86 -8.03
N GLY A 88 -2.71 -8.78 -7.11
CA GLY A 88 -1.94 -8.48 -5.92
C GLY A 88 -0.51 -8.02 -6.23
N VAL A 89 0.18 -8.66 -7.18
CA VAL A 89 1.50 -8.21 -7.66
C VAL A 89 1.37 -6.90 -8.42
N ILE A 90 0.43 -6.78 -9.35
CA ILE A 90 0.30 -5.60 -10.22
C ILE A 90 -0.08 -4.36 -9.41
N PHE A 91 -1.17 -4.41 -8.63
CA PHE A 91 -1.69 -3.23 -7.94
C PHE A 91 -1.10 -3.06 -6.54
N GLY A 92 -0.78 -4.16 -5.86
CA GLY A 92 -0.11 -4.09 -4.55
C GLY A 92 1.34 -3.65 -4.70
N PHE A 93 2.18 -4.47 -5.33
CA PHE A 93 3.59 -4.12 -5.53
C PHE A 93 3.76 -3.04 -6.60
N GLY A 94 3.32 -3.30 -7.84
CA GLY A 94 3.54 -2.38 -8.95
C GLY A 94 2.90 -1.01 -8.71
N GLY A 95 1.68 -0.97 -8.19
CA GLY A 95 0.99 0.28 -7.84
C GLY A 95 1.73 1.11 -6.79
N THR A 96 2.11 0.52 -5.66
CA THR A 96 2.84 1.25 -4.60
C THR A 96 4.24 1.69 -5.05
N ALA A 97 4.95 0.85 -5.80
CA ALA A 97 6.25 1.19 -6.37
C ALA A 97 6.18 2.35 -7.37
N LEU A 98 5.18 2.34 -8.26
CA LEU A 98 4.97 3.42 -9.23
C LEU A 98 4.58 4.73 -8.55
N ILE A 99 3.75 4.71 -7.51
CA ILE A 99 3.39 5.90 -6.74
C ILE A 99 4.63 6.50 -6.06
N ALA A 100 5.40 5.67 -5.33
CA ALA A 100 6.60 6.13 -4.61
C ALA A 100 7.64 6.71 -5.57
N THR A 101 7.90 6.04 -6.70
CA THR A 101 8.86 6.52 -7.70
C THR A 101 8.36 7.76 -8.41
N SER A 102 7.06 7.86 -8.73
CA SER A 102 6.47 9.06 -9.34
C SER A 102 6.62 10.29 -8.43
N PHE A 103 6.34 10.15 -7.13
CA PHE A 103 6.54 11.25 -6.17
C PHE A 103 8.00 11.66 -6.07
N HIS A 104 8.92 10.68 -5.96
CA HIS A 104 10.35 10.97 -5.92
C HIS A 104 10.81 11.71 -7.17
N VAL A 105 10.52 11.17 -8.35
CA VAL A 105 10.93 11.75 -9.63
C VAL A 105 10.35 13.14 -9.79
N MET A 106 9.04 13.32 -9.60
CA MET A 106 8.36 14.60 -9.76
C MET A 106 9.01 15.70 -8.89
N GLN A 107 9.32 15.41 -7.63
CA GLN A 107 9.95 16.39 -6.74
C GLN A 107 11.35 16.79 -7.19
N HIS A 108 12.15 15.81 -7.62
CA HIS A 108 13.56 16.03 -7.99
C HIS A 108 13.71 16.66 -9.38
N THR A 109 12.86 16.27 -10.34
CA THR A 109 12.88 16.85 -11.69
C THR A 109 12.17 18.20 -11.73
N GLY A 110 11.09 18.36 -10.97
CA GLY A 110 10.33 19.61 -10.89
C GLY A 110 10.95 20.64 -9.94
N ARG A 111 11.95 20.26 -9.14
CA ARG A 111 12.57 21.12 -8.11
C ARG A 111 11.52 21.77 -7.20
N ALA A 112 10.45 21.03 -6.92
CA ALA A 112 9.30 21.48 -6.14
C ALA A 112 8.86 20.39 -5.18
N ARG A 113 8.52 20.76 -3.95
CA ARG A 113 8.00 19.84 -2.93
C ARG A 113 6.61 19.31 -3.33
N LEU A 114 6.31 18.06 -2.99
CA LEU A 114 4.96 17.49 -3.09
C LEU A 114 3.98 18.26 -2.18
N ALA A 115 2.78 18.53 -2.66
CA ALA A 115 1.75 19.18 -1.85
C ALA A 115 1.44 18.39 -0.58
N GLY A 116 1.43 19.06 0.57
CA GLY A 116 1.15 18.44 1.87
C GLY A 116 1.42 19.38 3.03
N GLN A 117 0.75 19.12 4.14
CA GLN A 117 0.81 19.93 5.36
C GLN A 117 1.77 19.38 6.44
N PHE A 118 2.31 18.18 6.23
CA PHE A 118 3.13 17.50 7.24
C PHE A 118 4.63 17.66 6.96
N ARG A 119 5.40 17.87 8.03
CA ARG A 119 6.86 17.94 8.06
C ARG A 119 7.38 16.68 8.76
N SER A 120 8.38 16.01 8.17
CA SER A 120 9.13 14.91 8.79
C SER A 120 10.16 15.42 9.79
#